data_AF-A0A6G2VFH9-F1
#
_entry.id   AF-A0A6G2VFH9-F1
#
_cell.length_a   1.000
_cell.length_b   1.000
_cell.length_c   1.000
_cell.angle_alpha   90.00
_cell.angle_beta   90.00
_cell.angle_gamma   90.00
#
_symmetry.space_group_name_H-M   'P 1'
#
loop_
_entity.id
_entity.type
_entity.pdbx_description
1 polymer ?
#
loop_
_entity_poly.entity_id
_entity_poly.type
_entity_poly.pdbx_seq_one_letter_code
_entity_poly.pdbx_strand_id
1 'polypeptide(L)'
;MHRPSSASLSEISALAGCSVVFLPSDPSRTGRLAFWHSDGSSPPEGPGETGTLTVAGADALPYEVPARLLPVADGLPVLTRARSAAHASAAMAFWGAAGLLALQFAARGLLLPGLSATDHDSWRSGPLTADDLMRVRTLAASMPPTAHAVPVDAAALPLLLPEPERLVRAFLDAVADSLPRSPAAPLAAGGPAFTA
;
A
#
# COMPACT_ATOMS: atom_id res chain seq x y z
N MET A 1 -2.52 -21.97 -8.49
CA MET A 1 -2.61 -22.16 -7.03
C MET A 1 -1.77 -21.09 -6.37
N HIS A 2 -2.38 -19.96 -5.98
CA HIS A 2 -1.68 -18.93 -5.20
C HIS A 2 -1.60 -19.45 -3.76
N ARG A 3 -0.43 -19.93 -3.33
CA ARG A 3 -0.22 -20.20 -1.90
C ARG A 3 -0.18 -18.84 -1.23
N PRO A 4 -1.07 -18.51 -0.28
CA PRO A 4 -0.84 -17.36 0.57
C PRO A 4 0.45 -17.64 1.32
N SER A 5 1.55 -17.05 0.88
CA SER A 5 2.81 -17.12 1.62
C SER A 5 2.59 -16.28 2.86
N SER A 6 2.21 -16.91 3.97
CA SER A 6 2.17 -16.20 5.24
C SER A 6 3.61 -15.86 5.59
N ALA A 7 4.00 -14.61 5.40
CA ALA A 7 5.29 -14.11 5.88
C ALA A 7 5.46 -14.54 7.35
N SER A 8 6.57 -15.21 7.64
CA SER A 8 6.95 -15.64 8.97
C SER A 8 7.12 -14.42 9.89
N LEU A 9 7.00 -14.64 11.20
CA LEU A 9 7.22 -13.59 12.20
C LEU A 9 8.62 -12.96 12.09
N SER A 10 9.62 -13.76 11.73
CA SER A 10 10.99 -13.30 11.45
C SER A 10 11.05 -12.36 10.26
N GLU A 11 10.38 -12.68 9.15
CA GLU A 11 10.34 -11.82 7.95
C GLU A 11 9.60 -10.51 8.23
N ILE A 12 8.48 -10.58 8.96
CA ILE A 12 7.72 -9.39 9.37
C ILE A 12 8.58 -8.50 10.28
N SER A 13 9.29 -9.09 11.24
CA SER A 13 10.17 -8.36 12.15
C SER A 13 11.35 -7.71 11.42
N ALA A 14 11.90 -8.39 10.41
CA ALA A 14 12.99 -7.85 9.59
C ALA A 14 12.51 -6.66 8.75
N LEU A 15 11.34 -6.77 8.10
CA LEU A 15 10.77 -5.69 7.30
C LEU A 15 10.30 -4.49 8.13
N ALA A 16 9.97 -4.67 9.42
CA ALA A 16 9.48 -3.59 10.27
C ALA A 16 10.44 -2.38 10.36
N GLY A 17 11.76 -2.63 10.29
CA GLY A 17 12.79 -1.58 10.28
C GLY A 17 12.95 -0.84 8.95
N CYS A 18 12.39 -1.36 7.86
CA CYS A 18 12.42 -0.69 6.57
C CYS A 18 11.49 0.53 6.54
N SER A 19 11.84 1.53 5.74
CA SER A 19 10.86 2.47 5.22
C SER A 19 9.96 1.74 4.21
N VAL A 20 8.73 2.23 4.02
CA VAL A 20 7.79 1.66 3.06
C VAL A 20 7.01 2.75 2.35
N VAL A 21 6.82 2.57 1.05
CA VAL A 21 6.02 3.46 0.19
C VAL A 21 4.99 2.63 -0.57
N PHE A 22 3.81 3.21 -0.80
CA PHE A 22 2.81 2.63 -1.68
C PHE A 22 3.00 3.15 -3.11
N LEU A 23 3.02 2.22 -4.07
CA LEU A 23 3.10 2.47 -5.50
C LEU A 23 1.72 2.18 -6.12
N PRO A 24 0.91 3.21 -6.43
CA PRO A 24 -0.42 3.03 -7.01
C PRO A 24 -0.34 2.45 -8.43
N SER A 25 -1.40 1.75 -8.82
CA SER A 25 -1.55 1.14 -10.14
C SER A 25 -3.03 1.13 -10.55
N ASP A 26 -3.29 0.84 -11.82
CA ASP A 26 -4.64 0.63 -12.38
C ASP A 26 -4.65 -0.74 -13.09
N PRO A 27 -5.46 -1.73 -12.64
CA PRO A 27 -6.42 -1.66 -11.53
C PRO A 27 -5.77 -1.52 -10.15
N SER A 28 -6.49 -0.98 -9.18
CA SER A 28 -5.93 -0.69 -7.84
C SER A 28 -5.30 -1.91 -7.18
N ARG A 29 -5.84 -3.13 -7.39
CA ARG A 29 -5.27 -4.38 -6.88
C ARG A 29 -3.85 -4.71 -7.34
N THR A 30 -3.35 -4.12 -8.43
CA THR A 30 -1.97 -4.33 -8.90
C THR A 30 -0.98 -3.34 -8.27
N GLY A 31 -1.44 -2.46 -7.38
CA GLY A 31 -0.58 -1.61 -6.58
C GLY A 31 0.39 -2.42 -5.72
N ARG A 32 1.55 -1.83 -5.43
CA ARG A 32 2.64 -2.51 -4.69
C ARG A 32 3.12 -1.70 -3.49
N LEU A 33 3.64 -2.41 -2.50
CA LEU A 33 4.37 -1.83 -1.37
C LEU A 33 5.86 -2.07 -1.60
N ALA A 34 6.65 -1.00 -1.62
CA ALA A 34 8.10 -1.09 -1.75
C ALA A 34 8.77 -0.80 -0.40
N PHE A 35 9.49 -1.79 0.12
CA PHE A 35 10.27 -1.71 1.35
C PHE A 35 11.73 -1.41 1.01
N TRP A 36 12.31 -0.41 1.68
CA TRP A 36 13.66 0.09 1.41
C TRP A 36 14.30 0.66 2.68
N HIS A 37 15.63 0.81 2.70
CA HIS A 37 16.32 1.48 3.80
C HIS A 37 16.80 2.88 3.40
N SER A 38 16.62 3.85 4.29
CA SER A 38 17.03 5.24 4.06
C SER A 38 18.54 5.43 3.95
N ASP A 39 19.34 4.48 4.43
CA ASP A 39 20.79 4.45 4.28
C ASP A 39 21.26 3.83 2.95
N GLY A 40 20.33 3.39 2.09
CA GLY A 40 20.61 2.75 0.81
C GLY A 40 21.01 1.27 0.90
N SER A 41 21.02 0.68 2.10
CA SER A 41 21.28 -0.75 2.27
C SER A 41 20.15 -1.61 1.69
N SER A 42 20.50 -2.84 1.29
CA SER A 42 19.51 -3.78 0.75
C SER A 42 18.50 -4.20 1.82
N PRO A 43 17.19 -4.18 1.52
CA PRO A 43 16.20 -4.74 2.43
C PRO A 43 16.43 -6.24 2.65
N PRO A 44 15.97 -6.80 3.79
CA PRO A 44 16.19 -8.20 4.14
C PRO A 44 15.65 -9.16 3.06
N GLU A 45 16.24 -10.36 2.97
CA GLU A 45 15.71 -11.42 2.12
C GLU A 45 14.32 -11.89 2.60
N GLY A 46 13.49 -12.36 1.67
CA GLY A 46 12.12 -12.77 1.96
C GLY A 46 11.24 -12.86 0.71
N PRO A 47 9.91 -12.92 0.87
CA PRO A 47 8.97 -12.90 -0.25
C PRO A 47 9.00 -11.55 -1.00
N GLY A 48 8.40 -11.54 -2.19
CA GLY A 48 8.35 -10.36 -3.06
C GLY A 48 9.53 -10.26 -4.02
N GLU A 49 9.41 -9.31 -4.96
CA GLU A 49 10.39 -9.06 -6.01
C GLU A 49 11.45 -8.07 -5.51
N THR A 50 12.72 -8.36 -5.78
CA THR A 50 13.80 -7.37 -5.61
C THR A 50 13.80 -6.41 -6.80
N GLY A 51 14.01 -5.12 -6.55
CA GLY A 51 14.11 -4.11 -7.60
C GLY A 51 14.84 -2.85 -7.11
N THR A 52 14.81 -1.84 -7.95
CA THR A 52 15.33 -0.49 -7.64
C THR A 52 14.15 0.47 -7.50
N LEU A 53 14.25 1.40 -6.55
CA LEU A 53 13.27 2.44 -6.32
C LEU A 53 13.96 3.80 -6.41
N THR A 54 13.40 4.74 -7.16
CA THR A 54 13.84 6.14 -7.11
C THR A 54 13.11 6.86 -5.98
N VAL A 55 13.87 7.47 -5.07
CA VAL A 55 13.34 8.26 -3.95
C VAL A 55 13.94 9.66 -3.96
N ALA A 56 13.16 10.65 -3.53
CA ALA A 56 13.65 11.99 -3.27
C ALA A 56 14.44 12.00 -1.96
N GLY A 57 15.69 12.46 -2.03
CA GLY A 57 16.53 12.74 -0.88
C GLY A 57 16.08 13.99 -0.12
N ALA A 58 16.69 14.22 1.05
CA ALA A 58 16.42 15.42 1.86
C ALA A 58 16.83 16.74 1.16
N ASP A 59 17.69 16.64 0.15
CA ASP A 59 18.12 17.72 -0.74
C ASP A 59 17.23 17.89 -1.99
N ALA A 60 16.11 17.15 -2.06
CA ALA A 60 15.17 17.11 -3.17
C ALA A 60 15.78 16.61 -4.51
N LEU A 61 16.87 15.83 -4.45
CA LEU A 61 17.44 15.14 -5.60
C LEU A 61 16.98 13.67 -5.66
N PRO A 62 16.93 13.06 -6.87
CA PRO A 62 16.55 11.67 -7.02
C PRO A 62 17.71 10.73 -6.69
N TYR A 63 17.43 9.68 -5.92
CA TYR A 63 18.37 8.61 -5.58
C TYR A 63 17.77 7.24 -5.90
N GLU A 64 18.57 6.38 -6.52
CA GLU A 64 18.23 4.97 -6.67
C GLU A 64 18.62 4.19 -5.41
N VAL A 65 17.65 3.50 -4.83
CA VAL A 65 17.86 2.61 -3.67
C VAL A 65 17.37 1.20 -3.97
N PRO A 66 18.01 0.16 -3.43
CA PRO A 66 17.47 -1.19 -3.48
C PRO A 66 16.12 -1.26 -2.75
N ALA A 67 15.18 -1.99 -3.31
CA ALA A 67 13.85 -2.17 -2.75
C ALA A 67 13.35 -3.60 -2.90
N ARG A 68 12.45 -3.99 -2.00
CA ARG A 68 11.69 -5.23 -2.05
C ARG A 68 10.21 -4.89 -2.22
N LEU A 69 9.62 -5.39 -3.30
CA LEU A 69 8.26 -5.07 -3.73
C LEU A 69 7.32 -6.23 -3.45
N LEU A 70 6.25 -5.95 -2.71
CA LEU A 70 5.17 -6.90 -2.42
C LEU A 70 3.85 -6.39 -3.03
N PRO A 71 3.00 -7.27 -3.57
CA PRO A 71 1.59 -6.93 -3.80
C PRO A 71 0.94 -6.43 -2.51
N VAL A 72 -0.03 -5.52 -2.62
CA VAL A 72 -0.75 -4.99 -1.43
C VAL A 72 -1.36 -6.11 -0.58
N ALA A 73 -1.92 -7.15 -1.20
CA ALA A 73 -2.49 -8.30 -0.52
C ALA A 73 -1.48 -9.03 0.40
N ASP A 74 -0.23 -9.16 -0.06
CA ASP A 74 0.84 -9.85 0.68
C ASP A 74 1.51 -8.93 1.71
N GLY A 75 1.59 -7.62 1.42
CA GLY A 75 2.19 -6.64 2.33
C GLY A 75 1.26 -6.18 3.45
N LEU A 76 -0.06 -6.24 3.29
CA LEU A 76 -1.03 -5.81 4.30
C LEU A 76 -0.88 -6.54 5.65
N PRO A 77 -0.70 -7.88 5.70
CA PRO A 77 -0.37 -8.59 6.94
C PRO A 77 0.95 -8.15 7.57
N VAL A 78 1.96 -7.76 6.78
CA VAL A 78 3.24 -7.23 7.27
C VAL A 78 3.01 -5.87 7.93
N LEU A 79 2.39 -4.93 7.20
CA LEU A 79 2.12 -3.57 7.68
C LEU A 79 1.32 -3.56 8.99
N THR A 80 0.21 -4.31 9.03
CA THR A 80 -0.69 -4.31 10.20
C THR A 80 -0.03 -4.87 11.47
N ARG A 81 0.88 -5.85 11.32
CA ARG A 81 1.65 -6.42 12.45
C ARG A 81 2.86 -5.58 12.84
N ALA A 82 3.59 -5.05 11.86
CA ALA A 82 4.82 -4.29 12.06
C ALA A 82 4.59 -2.87 12.60
N ARG A 83 3.40 -2.27 12.37
CA ARG A 83 3.11 -0.87 12.75
C ARG A 83 3.34 -0.51 14.23
N SER A 84 3.30 -1.50 15.12
CA SER A 84 3.48 -1.33 16.57
C SER A 84 4.80 -1.94 17.07
N ALA A 85 5.68 -2.37 16.18
CA ALA A 85 7.01 -2.82 16.56
C ALA A 85 7.82 -1.64 17.11
N ALA A 86 8.62 -1.88 18.15
CA ALA A 86 9.42 -0.82 18.80
C ALA A 86 10.42 -0.16 17.84
N HIS A 87 10.89 -0.91 16.84
CA HIS A 87 11.82 -0.47 15.80
C HIS A 87 11.13 -0.15 14.46
N ALA A 88 9.81 0.03 14.44
CA ALA A 88 9.09 0.40 13.23
C ALA A 88 9.54 1.78 12.73
N SER A 89 9.84 1.90 11.43
CA SER A 89 10.04 3.21 10.83
C SER A 89 8.74 4.04 10.86
N ALA A 90 8.84 5.37 10.77
CA ALA A 90 7.66 6.24 10.73
C ALA A 90 6.74 5.89 9.55
N ALA A 91 7.32 5.58 8.38
CA ALA A 91 6.57 5.15 7.20
C ALA A 91 5.87 3.79 7.40
N MET A 92 6.52 2.85 8.09
CA MET A 92 5.93 1.55 8.47
C MET A 92 4.72 1.73 9.37
N ALA A 93 4.86 2.53 10.43
CA ALA A 93 3.78 2.84 11.35
C ALA A 93 2.60 3.52 10.63
N PHE A 94 2.89 4.47 9.75
CA PHE A 94 1.91 5.18 8.94
C PHE A 94 1.12 4.24 8.01
N TRP A 95 1.80 3.47 7.17
CA TRP A 95 1.13 2.58 6.21
C TRP A 95 0.42 1.41 6.89
N GLY A 96 0.89 0.97 8.06
CA GLY A 96 0.15 0.02 8.87
C GLY A 96 -1.09 0.60 9.56
N ALA A 97 -1.10 1.88 9.94
CA ALA A 97 -2.31 2.57 10.37
C ALA A 97 -3.30 2.73 9.20
N ALA A 98 -2.83 3.07 8.00
CA ALA A 98 -3.64 3.10 6.78
C ALA A 98 -4.26 1.74 6.47
N GLY A 99 -3.47 0.66 6.59
CA GLY A 99 -3.95 -0.72 6.38
C GLY A 99 -5.04 -1.11 7.38
N LEU A 100 -4.89 -0.73 8.64
CA LEU A 100 -5.92 -0.95 9.65
C LEU A 100 -7.21 -0.16 9.34
N LEU A 101 -7.09 1.10 8.89
CA LEU A 101 -8.24 1.91 8.50
C LEU A 101 -9.00 1.29 7.31
N ALA A 102 -8.28 0.81 6.28
CA ALA A 102 -8.88 0.11 5.15
C ALA A 102 -9.65 -1.14 5.59
N LEU A 103 -9.06 -1.95 6.47
CA LEU A 103 -9.71 -3.14 7.02
C LEU A 103 -10.95 -2.80 7.86
N GLN A 104 -10.95 -1.68 8.59
CA GLN A 104 -12.13 -1.21 9.32
C GLN A 104 -13.27 -0.80 8.38
N PHE A 105 -12.96 -0.16 7.25
CA PHE A 105 -13.95 0.14 6.21
C PHE A 105 -14.52 -1.13 5.58
N ALA A 106 -13.65 -2.09 5.23
CA ALA A 106 -14.07 -3.38 4.70
C ALA A 106 -14.95 -4.17 5.68
N ALA A 107 -14.59 -4.20 6.97
CA ALA A 107 -15.36 -4.86 8.03
C ALA A 107 -16.76 -4.23 8.23
N ARG A 108 -16.93 -2.96 7.87
CA ARG A 108 -18.23 -2.25 7.86
C ARG A 108 -18.99 -2.43 6.55
N GLY A 109 -18.48 -3.22 5.60
CA GLY A 109 -19.08 -3.43 4.29
C GLY A 109 -18.95 -2.24 3.33
N LEU A 110 -18.01 -1.32 3.57
CA LEU A 110 -17.79 -0.14 2.73
C LEU A 110 -16.90 -0.47 1.53
N LEU A 111 -17.34 -1.42 0.71
CA LEU A 111 -16.69 -1.86 -0.51
C LEU A 111 -17.65 -1.62 -1.68
N LEU A 112 -17.30 -0.67 -2.55
CA LEU A 112 -18.13 -0.30 -3.68
C LEU A 112 -17.55 -0.87 -4.98
N PRO A 113 -18.28 -1.74 -5.72
CA PRO A 113 -17.84 -2.19 -7.02
C PRO A 113 -18.00 -1.07 -8.06
N GLY A 114 -17.12 -1.02 -9.05
CA GLY A 114 -17.17 -0.08 -10.16
C GLY A 114 -16.07 -0.32 -11.19
N LEU A 115 -15.96 0.59 -12.17
CA LEU A 115 -14.86 0.56 -13.13
C LEU A 115 -13.74 1.51 -12.69
N SER A 116 -12.51 1.09 -12.92
CA SER A 116 -11.33 1.94 -12.79
C SER A 116 -11.23 2.92 -13.97
N ALA A 117 -10.18 3.75 -14.01
CA ALA A 117 -10.01 4.73 -15.08
C ALA A 117 -9.69 4.07 -16.44
N THR A 118 -9.08 2.89 -16.43
CA THR A 118 -8.81 2.07 -17.63
C THR A 118 -9.81 0.93 -17.83
N ASP A 119 -11.06 1.09 -17.37
CA ASP A 119 -12.17 0.14 -17.57
C ASP A 119 -11.97 -1.26 -16.98
N HIS A 120 -11.15 -1.40 -15.94
CA HIS A 120 -11.08 -2.64 -15.17
C HIS A 120 -12.16 -2.69 -14.09
N ASP A 121 -12.70 -3.88 -13.83
CA ASP A 121 -13.53 -4.11 -12.67
C ASP A 121 -12.72 -3.85 -11.39
N SER A 122 -13.24 -3.04 -10.48
CA SER A 122 -12.54 -2.59 -9.28
C SER A 122 -13.47 -2.49 -8.09
N TRP A 123 -12.93 -2.73 -6.90
CA TRP A 123 -13.55 -2.33 -5.64
C TRP A 123 -12.83 -1.12 -5.07
N ARG A 124 -13.60 -0.12 -4.61
CA ARG A 124 -13.07 1.03 -3.89
C ARG A 124 -13.66 1.14 -2.50
N SER A 125 -12.96 1.83 -1.60
CA SER A 125 -13.48 2.13 -0.27
C SER A 125 -14.65 3.12 -0.37
N GLY A 126 -15.86 2.71 0.01
CA GLY A 126 -17.01 3.60 0.07
C GLY A 126 -18.39 2.92 0.06
N PRO A 127 -19.47 3.71 0.20
CA PRO A 127 -19.47 5.17 0.39
C PRO A 127 -18.94 5.57 1.78
N LEU A 128 -18.09 6.60 1.84
CA LEU A 128 -17.49 7.09 3.09
C LEU A 128 -18.33 8.22 3.70
N THR A 129 -18.56 8.16 5.01
CA THR A 129 -19.24 9.24 5.76
C THR A 129 -18.32 10.46 5.96
N ALA A 130 -18.86 11.59 6.43
CA ALA A 130 -18.05 12.75 6.77
C ALA A 130 -16.96 12.42 7.82
N ASP A 131 -17.30 11.62 8.83
CA ASP A 131 -16.35 11.17 9.86
C ASP A 131 -15.26 10.27 9.28
N ASP A 132 -15.60 9.39 8.34
CA ASP A 132 -14.63 8.54 7.64
C ASP A 132 -13.65 9.39 6.82
N LEU A 133 -14.17 10.39 6.09
CA LEU A 133 -13.35 11.33 5.33
C LEU A 133 -12.42 12.15 6.24
N MET A 134 -12.89 12.54 7.42
CA MET A 134 -12.05 13.22 8.41
C MET A 134 -10.90 12.33 8.89
N ARG A 135 -11.15 11.04 9.17
CA ARG A 135 -10.07 10.09 9.54
C ARG A 135 -9.03 9.95 8.44
N VAL A 136 -9.48 9.87 7.17
CA VAL A 136 -8.58 9.81 6.01
C VAL A 136 -7.71 11.07 5.92
N ARG A 137 -8.30 12.26 6.10
CA ARG A 137 -7.58 13.54 6.09
C ARG A 137 -6.60 13.67 7.25
N THR A 138 -7.00 13.29 8.46
CA THR A 138 -6.12 13.28 9.64
C THR A 138 -4.92 12.36 9.42
N LEU A 139 -5.16 11.17 8.86
CA LEU A 139 -4.09 10.25 8.50
C LEU A 139 -3.17 10.91 7.46
N ALA A 140 -3.71 11.36 6.32
CA ALA A 140 -2.92 12.00 5.26
C ALA A 140 -2.07 13.18 5.74
N ALA A 141 -2.61 14.04 6.61
CA ALA A 141 -1.88 15.16 7.21
C ALA A 141 -0.71 14.72 8.12
N SER A 142 -0.71 13.46 8.57
CA SER A 142 0.34 12.86 9.40
C SER A 142 1.38 12.09 8.59
N MET A 143 1.30 12.11 7.24
CA MET A 143 2.15 11.31 6.37
C MET A 143 3.63 11.72 6.48
N PRO A 144 4.53 10.83 6.94
CA PRO A 144 5.96 11.11 6.97
C PRO A 144 6.52 11.31 5.55
N PRO A 145 7.54 12.17 5.34
CA PRO A 145 8.19 12.35 4.04
C PRO A 145 8.64 11.02 3.40
N THR A 146 9.22 10.13 4.20
CA THR A 146 9.69 8.81 3.74
C THR A 146 8.57 7.87 3.28
N ALA A 147 7.31 8.13 3.65
CA ALA A 147 6.15 7.32 3.26
C ALA A 147 5.63 7.64 1.85
N HIS A 148 6.06 8.76 1.26
CA HIS A 148 5.70 9.21 -0.10
C HIS A 148 6.90 9.80 -0.84
N ALA A 149 8.10 9.28 -0.55
CA ALA A 149 9.36 9.80 -1.11
C ALA A 149 9.55 9.48 -2.60
N VAL A 150 8.69 8.67 -3.21
CA VAL A 150 8.81 8.32 -4.63
C VAL A 150 8.20 9.44 -5.47
N PRO A 151 8.98 10.12 -6.33
CA PRO A 151 8.46 11.21 -7.14
C PRO A 151 7.43 10.69 -8.16
N VAL A 152 6.47 11.55 -8.49
CA VAL A 152 5.46 11.28 -9.53
C VAL A 152 6.12 11.11 -10.91
N ASP A 153 7.17 11.89 -11.16
CA ASP A 153 8.05 11.78 -12.31
C ASP A 153 9.49 11.95 -11.84
N ALA A 154 10.28 10.88 -11.96
CA ALA A 154 11.68 10.84 -11.56
C ALA A 154 12.60 11.68 -12.46
N ALA A 155 12.15 12.04 -13.67
CA ALA A 155 12.91 12.87 -14.61
C ALA A 155 12.62 14.37 -14.47
N ALA A 156 11.59 14.75 -13.71
CA ALA A 156 11.18 16.15 -13.56
C ALA A 156 12.10 16.94 -12.62
N LEU A 157 12.32 18.22 -12.94
CA LEU A 157 13.04 19.18 -12.10
C LEU A 157 12.22 20.48 -12.03
N PRO A 158 11.70 20.88 -10.85
CA PRO A 158 11.85 20.20 -9.55
C PRO A 158 11.09 18.87 -9.46
N LEU A 159 11.55 17.96 -8.59
CA LEU A 159 10.81 16.73 -8.27
C LEU A 159 9.47 17.08 -7.60
N LEU A 160 8.42 16.39 -8.01
CA LEU A 160 7.10 16.49 -7.39
C LEU A 160 6.75 15.18 -6.69
N LEU A 161 6.37 15.26 -5.41
CA LEU A 161 5.91 14.11 -4.64
C LEU A 161 4.38 13.94 -4.73
N PRO A 162 3.86 12.72 -4.54
CA PRO A 162 2.42 12.47 -4.51
C PRO A 162 1.71 13.29 -3.43
N GLU A 163 0.51 13.78 -3.76
CA GLU A 163 -0.35 14.44 -2.77
C GLU A 163 -0.84 13.41 -1.73
N PRO A 164 -0.63 13.65 -0.42
CA PRO A 164 -0.89 12.64 0.62
C PRO A 164 -2.32 12.10 0.65
N GLU A 165 -3.36 12.92 0.54
CA GLU A 165 -4.74 12.45 0.62
C GLU A 165 -5.09 11.53 -0.56
N ARG A 166 -4.69 11.89 -1.78
CA ARG A 166 -4.82 11.05 -2.99
C ARG A 166 -4.09 9.73 -2.84
N LEU A 167 -2.86 9.74 -2.33
CA LEU A 167 -2.07 8.52 -2.17
C LEU A 167 -2.69 7.58 -1.11
N VAL A 168 -3.19 8.13 0.01
CA VAL A 168 -3.93 7.33 1.00
C VAL A 168 -5.18 6.73 0.38
N ARG A 169 -6.00 7.52 -0.34
CA ARG A 169 -7.21 6.99 -1.00
C ARG A 169 -6.90 5.86 -1.97
N ALA A 170 -5.87 6.03 -2.81
CA ALA A 170 -5.44 5.00 -3.73
C ALA A 170 -5.00 3.70 -3.02
N PHE A 171 -4.34 3.81 -1.85
CA PHE A 171 -3.99 2.65 -1.04
C PHE A 171 -5.23 1.97 -0.42
N LEU A 172 -6.19 2.74 0.09
CA LEU A 172 -7.44 2.21 0.62
C LEU A 172 -8.23 1.45 -0.45
N ASP A 173 -8.22 1.96 -1.69
CA ASP A 173 -8.85 1.31 -2.84
C ASP A 173 -8.08 0.06 -3.28
N ALA A 174 -6.74 0.07 -3.24
CA ALA A 174 -5.94 -1.12 -3.52
C ALA A 174 -6.18 -2.25 -2.50
N VAL A 175 -6.36 -1.90 -1.22
CA VAL A 175 -6.77 -2.87 -0.20
C VAL A 175 -8.18 -3.37 -0.48
N ALA A 176 -9.14 -2.47 -0.72
CA ALA A 176 -10.52 -2.83 -1.06
C ALA A 176 -10.60 -3.78 -2.27
N ASP A 177 -9.86 -3.51 -3.34
CA ASP A 177 -9.82 -4.30 -4.57
C ASP A 177 -9.14 -5.67 -4.42
N SER A 178 -8.44 -5.90 -3.31
CA SER A 178 -7.79 -7.18 -3.01
C SER A 178 -8.65 -8.17 -2.22
N LEU A 179 -9.69 -7.70 -1.49
CA LEU A 179 -10.41 -8.54 -0.52
C LEU A 179 -11.48 -9.45 -1.12
N PRO A 180 -12.37 -8.99 -2.04
CA PRO A 180 -13.50 -9.81 -2.49
C PRO A 180 -13.14 -10.90 -3.49
N ARG A 181 -11.88 -11.03 -3.93
CA ARG A 181 -11.45 -11.88 -5.05
C ARG A 181 -10.94 -13.26 -4.59
N SER A 182 -11.74 -13.93 -3.77
CA SER A 182 -11.44 -15.30 -3.30
C SER A 182 -11.86 -16.37 -4.33
N PRO A 183 -11.34 -17.61 -4.27
CA PRO A 183 -11.81 -18.71 -5.14
C PRO A 183 -13.32 -18.99 -5.03
N ALA A 184 -13.96 -18.61 -3.93
CA ALA A 184 -15.40 -18.75 -3.71
C ALA A 184 -16.21 -17.50 -4.13
N ALA A 185 -15.54 -16.41 -4.53
CA ALA A 185 -16.19 -15.15 -4.88
C ALA A 185 -17.18 -15.28 -6.04
N PRO A 186 -16.90 -16.02 -7.13
CA PRO A 186 -17.89 -16.22 -8.19
C PRO A 186 -19.17 -16.90 -7.70
N LEU A 187 -19.04 -17.83 -6.73
CA LEU A 187 -20.18 -18.52 -6.14
C LEU A 187 -21.01 -17.58 -5.25
N ALA A 188 -20.36 -16.71 -4.48
CA ALA A 188 -21.03 -15.74 -3.61
C ALA A 188 -21.69 -14.60 -4.40
N ALA A 189 -21.07 -14.14 -5.49
CA ALA A 189 -21.55 -13.05 -6.33
C ALA A 189 -22.53 -13.49 -7.44
N GLY A 190 -22.68 -14.80 -7.67
CA GLY A 190 -23.55 -15.35 -8.72
C GLY A 190 -23.01 -15.15 -10.15
N GLY A 191 -21.73 -14.83 -10.31
CA GLY A 191 -21.08 -14.58 -11.61
C GLY A 191 -19.63 -14.12 -11.48
N PRO A 192 -18.88 -14.01 -12.59
CA PRO A 192 -17.44 -13.72 -12.57
C PRO A 192 -17.09 -12.23 -12.37
N ALA A 193 -18.03 -11.31 -12.58
CA ALA A 193 -17.78 -9.87 -12.46
C ALA A 193 -17.35 -9.50 -11.04
N PHE A 194 -16.26 -8.74 -10.88
CA PHE A 194 -15.70 -8.29 -9.59
C PHE A 194 -15.08 -9.39 -8.72
N THR A 195 -14.84 -10.59 -9.27
CA THR A 195 -14.39 -11.76 -8.50
C THR A 195 -13.00 -12.30 -8.86
N ALA A 196 -12.39 -11.82 -9.95
CA ALA A 196 -11.17 -12.36 -10.55
C ALA A 196 -9.91 -11.52 -10.28
#